data_AF-A0A815RSF0-F1
#
_entry.id   AF-A0A815RSF0-F1
#
_cell.length_a   1.000
_cell.length_b   1.000
_cell.length_c   1.000
_cell.angle_alpha   90.00
_cell.angle_beta   90.00
_cell.angle_gamma   90.00
#
_symmetry.space_group_name_H-M   'P 1'
#
loop_
_entity.id
_entity.type
_entity.pdbx_description
1 polymer ?
#
loop_
_entity_poly.entity_id
_entity_poly.type
_entity_poly.pdbx_seq_one_letter_code
_entity_poly.pdbx_strand_id
1 'polypeptide(L)'
;MLPPIQGYDEQPLVSLEDAVKPLESIVPQVNHMVWTVKQSLIEPKDDLSKDESSSIMLYTLEWPPPDKSFYSILNEKLRSQNRRQLTP
;
A
#
# COMPACT_ATOMS: atom_id res chain seq x y z
N MET A 1 -17.94 -12.22 5.98
CA MET A 1 -16.52 -12.24 5.58
C MET A 1 -16.49 -12.18 4.06
N LEU A 2 -15.74 -11.25 3.48
CA LEU A 2 -15.64 -11.14 2.02
C LEU A 2 -14.50 -12.05 1.51
N PRO A 3 -14.66 -12.75 0.37
CA PRO A 3 -13.62 -13.67 -0.13
C PRO A 3 -12.33 -12.90 -0.49
N PRO A 4 -11.16 -13.56 -0.51
CA PRO A 4 -9.94 -12.96 -1.06
C PRO A 4 -10.15 -12.52 -2.52
N ILE A 5 -9.42 -11.48 -2.95
CA ILE A 5 -9.37 -11.12 -4.36
C ILE A 5 -8.40 -12.10 -5.04
N GLN A 6 -8.88 -12.85 -6.03
CA GLN A 6 -8.08 -13.88 -6.73
C GLN A 6 -7.18 -13.26 -7.81
N GLY A 7 -6.07 -13.93 -8.14
CA GLY A 7 -5.19 -13.57 -9.26
C GLY A 7 -4.11 -12.52 -8.94
N TYR A 8 -4.08 -12.01 -7.71
CA TYR A 8 -2.98 -11.14 -7.24
C TYR A 8 -1.70 -11.91 -6.95
N ASP A 9 -1.83 -13.18 -6.56
CA ASP A 9 -0.73 -14.12 -6.35
C ASP A 9 -0.01 -14.49 -7.65
N GLU A 10 -0.68 -14.34 -8.80
CA GLU A 10 -0.11 -14.56 -10.13
C GLU A 10 0.53 -13.30 -10.72
N GLN A 11 0.38 -12.14 -10.09
CA GLN A 11 0.96 -10.89 -10.57
C GLN A 11 2.48 -10.88 -10.36
N PRO A 12 3.25 -10.30 -11.30
CA PRO A 12 4.69 -10.16 -11.12
C PRO A 12 5.00 -9.30 -9.90
N LEU A 13 6.05 -9.67 -9.17
CA LEU A 13 6.64 -8.79 -8.17
C LEU A 13 7.24 -7.58 -8.87
N VAL A 14 6.89 -6.40 -8.38
CA VAL A 14 7.34 -5.10 -8.91
C VAL A 14 7.84 -4.23 -7.77
N SER A 15 8.39 -3.07 -8.10
CA SER A 15 8.77 -2.09 -7.09
C SER A 15 7.55 -1.58 -6.31
N LEU A 16 7.77 -1.09 -5.09
CA LEU A 16 6.68 -0.47 -4.31
C LEU A 16 6.05 0.73 -5.05
N GLU A 17 6.84 1.52 -5.77
CA GLU A 17 6.36 2.64 -6.60
C GLU A 17 5.42 2.16 -7.70
N ASP A 18 5.78 1.07 -8.38
CA ASP A 18 4.94 0.49 -9.44
C ASP A 18 3.67 -0.13 -8.86
N ALA A 19 3.77 -0.80 -7.70
CA ALA A 19 2.65 -1.42 -7.03
C ALA A 19 1.56 -0.41 -6.60
N VAL A 20 1.95 0.83 -6.26
CA VAL A 20 0.99 1.86 -5.82
C VAL A 20 0.40 2.70 -6.96
N LYS A 21 0.90 2.60 -8.20
CA LYS A 21 0.36 3.38 -9.34
C LYS A 21 -1.16 3.27 -9.49
N PRO A 22 -1.78 2.06 -9.42
CA PRO A 22 -3.24 1.96 -9.51
C PRO A 22 -3.98 2.66 -8.36
N LEU A 23 -3.29 2.89 -7.24
CA LEU A 23 -3.86 3.48 -6.03
C LEU A 23 -3.79 5.02 -6.03
N GLU A 24 -3.13 5.67 -6.99
CA GLU A 24 -3.02 7.14 -7.03
C GLU A 24 -4.38 7.85 -7.05
N SER A 25 -5.39 7.23 -7.68
CA SER A 25 -6.77 7.75 -7.72
C SER A 25 -7.57 7.50 -6.43
N ILE A 26 -7.06 6.60 -5.56
CA ILE A 26 -7.74 6.11 -4.36
C ILE A 26 -7.14 6.75 -3.11
N VAL A 27 -5.81 6.82 -3.06
CA VAL A 27 -5.02 7.29 -1.92
C VAL A 27 -4.30 8.58 -2.35
N PRO A 28 -4.79 9.75 -1.91
CA PRO A 28 -4.14 11.02 -2.22
C PRO A 28 -2.68 11.02 -1.74
N GLN A 29 -1.78 11.50 -2.61
CA GLN A 29 -0.35 11.63 -2.30
C GLN A 29 0.38 10.30 -2.02
N VAL A 30 -0.12 9.16 -2.51
CA VAL A 30 0.51 7.85 -2.28
C VAL A 30 1.99 7.80 -2.68
N ASN A 31 2.37 8.47 -3.78
CA ASN A 31 3.77 8.55 -4.21
C ASN A 31 4.66 9.28 -3.20
N HIS A 32 4.15 10.34 -2.56
CA HIS A 32 4.86 11.05 -1.51
C HIS A 32 4.99 10.21 -0.24
N MET A 33 3.95 9.45 0.11
CA MET A 33 4.00 8.52 1.24
C MET A 33 5.05 7.43 0.99
N VAL A 34 5.05 6.80 -0.19
CA VAL A 34 6.06 5.80 -0.61
C VAL A 34 7.46 6.38 -0.56
N TRP A 35 7.67 7.57 -1.11
CA TRP A 35 8.97 8.23 -1.07
C TRP A 35 9.43 8.45 0.38
N THR A 36 8.54 8.96 1.24
CA THR A 36 8.84 9.23 2.65
C THR A 36 9.29 7.96 3.38
N VAL A 37 8.53 6.85 3.25
CA VAL A 37 8.88 5.60 3.94
C VAL A 37 10.18 4.98 3.41
N LYS A 38 10.46 5.12 2.11
CA LYS A 38 11.71 4.63 1.52
C LYS A 38 12.93 5.41 1.97
N GLN A 39 12.77 6.71 2.26
CA GLN A 39 13.86 7.54 2.78
C GLN A 39 14.14 7.28 4.26
N SER A 40 13.13 6.95 5.06
CA SER A 40 13.32 6.64 6.48
C SER A 40 13.92 5.25 6.74
N LEU A 41 13.88 4.34 5.76
CA LEU A 41 14.52 3.03 5.82
C LEU A 41 16.00 3.11 5.42
N ILE A 42 16.87 3.05 6.43
CA ILE A 42 18.33 2.99 6.28
C ILE A 42 18.79 1.56 5.99
N GLU A 43 18.41 0.60 6.84
CA GLU A 43 18.65 -0.84 6.64
C GLU A 43 17.39 -1.65 6.96
N PRO A 44 16.87 -2.46 6.02
CA PRO A 44 15.81 -3.39 6.30
C PRO A 44 16.31 -4.53 7.22
N LYS A 45 15.41 -5.10 8.03
CA LYS A 45 15.70 -6.21 8.94
C LYS A 45 15.03 -7.50 8.44
N ASP A 46 15.35 -8.61 9.08
CA ASP A 46 14.63 -9.88 8.93
C ASP A 46 14.61 -10.42 7.49
N ASP A 47 15.73 -10.22 6.77
CA ASP A 47 15.93 -10.62 5.37
C ASP A 47 14.92 -10.02 4.38
N LEU A 48 14.19 -8.97 4.79
CA LEU A 48 13.27 -8.25 3.93
C LEU A 48 14.03 -7.37 2.93
N SER A 49 13.53 -7.32 1.71
CA SER A 49 13.90 -6.27 0.77
C SER A 49 13.49 -4.90 1.29
N LYS A 50 14.11 -3.85 0.74
CA LYS A 50 13.73 -2.47 1.05
C LYS A 50 12.26 -2.20 0.73
N ASP A 51 11.74 -2.80 -0.33
CA ASP A 51 10.35 -2.61 -0.77
C ASP A 51 9.36 -3.31 0.14
N GLU A 52 9.65 -4.53 0.59
CA GLU A 52 8.84 -5.24 1.59
C GLU A 52 8.79 -4.46 2.90
N SER A 53 9.95 -4.05 3.42
CA SER A 53 10.01 -3.24 4.65
C SER A 53 9.25 -1.91 4.50
N SER A 54 9.41 -1.24 3.35
CA SER A 54 8.72 0.02 3.06
C SER A 54 7.21 -0.17 2.96
N SER A 55 6.75 -1.29 2.41
CA SER A 55 5.32 -1.61 2.28
C SER A 55 4.67 -1.84 3.64
N ILE A 56 5.35 -2.57 4.54
CA ILE A 56 4.90 -2.77 5.92
C ILE A 56 4.82 -1.42 6.62
N MET A 57 5.88 -0.61 6.55
CA MET A 57 5.91 0.69 7.20
C MET A 57 4.84 1.62 6.65
N LEU A 58 4.64 1.68 5.33
CA LEU A 58 3.56 2.45 4.69
C LEU A 58 2.18 2.07 5.25
N TYR A 59 1.96 0.77 5.46
CA TYR A 59 0.69 0.28 5.99
C TYR A 59 0.55 0.50 7.51
N THR A 60 1.63 0.54 8.27
CA THR A 60 1.54 0.71 9.74
C THR A 60 1.70 2.15 10.20
N LEU A 61 2.28 3.03 9.38
CA LEU A 61 2.56 4.41 9.75
C LEU A 61 1.27 5.23 9.80
N GLU A 62 1.02 5.82 10.96
CA GLU A 62 -0.06 6.78 11.16
C GLU A 62 0.35 8.13 10.57
N TRP A 63 -0.36 8.54 9.53
CA TRP A 63 -0.18 9.86 8.91
C TRP A 63 -1.15 10.85 9.54
N PRO A 64 -0.71 12.06 9.90
CA PRO A 64 -1.63 13.08 10.40
C PRO A 64 -2.39 13.77 9.24
N PRO A 65 -3.72 13.90 9.31
CA PRO A 65 -4.61 13.35 10.34
C PRO A 65 -4.87 11.84 10.14
N PRO A 66 -5.15 11.06 11.20
CA PRO A 66 -5.11 9.59 11.16
C PRO A 66 -6.03 8.92 10.13
N ASP A 67 -7.15 9.56 9.79
CA ASP A 67 -8.10 9.14 8.75
C ASP A 67 -7.51 9.23 7.33
N LYS A 68 -6.40 9.95 7.16
CA LYS A 68 -5.64 10.07 5.91
C LYS A 68 -4.43 9.16 5.84
N SER A 69 -4.21 8.32 6.85
CA SER A 69 -3.20 7.26 6.78
C SER A 69 -3.49 6.31 5.63
N PHE A 70 -2.45 5.80 5.00
CA PHE A 70 -2.56 4.85 3.89
C PHE A 70 -3.48 3.67 4.24
N TYR A 71 -3.29 3.07 5.43
CA TYR A 71 -4.11 1.95 5.87
C TYR A 71 -5.56 2.33 6.12
N SER A 72 -5.85 3.54 6.62
CA SER A 72 -7.21 4.00 6.89
C SER A 72 -7.99 4.07 5.58
N ILE A 73 -7.42 4.73 4.57
CA ILE A 73 -8.03 4.90 3.25
C ILE A 73 -8.14 3.54 2.54
N LEU A 74 -7.06 2.76 2.49
CA LEU A 74 -7.06 1.48 1.79
C LEU A 74 -8.07 0.50 2.39
N ASN A 75 -8.13 0.41 3.72
CA ASN A 75 -9.09 -0.48 4.39
C ASN A 75 -10.55 -0.03 4.24
N GLU A 76 -10.82 1.27 4.24
CA GLU A 76 -12.15 1.80 3.93
C GLU A 76 -12.60 1.32 2.54
N LYS A 77 -11.71 1.43 1.55
CA LYS A 77 -11.99 1.04 0.16
C LYS A 77 -12.11 -0.46 -0.03
N LEU A 78 -11.24 -1.27 0.59
CA LEU A 78 -11.30 -2.74 0.59
C LEU A 78 -12.59 -3.30 1.23
N ARG A 79 -13.14 -2.58 2.22
CA ARG A 79 -14.40 -2.92 2.89
C ARG A 79 -15.64 -2.41 2.15
N SER A 80 -15.48 -1.50 1.20
CA SER A 80 -16.60 -1.05 0.36
C SER A 80 -17.11 -2.20 -0.53
N GLN A 81 -18.42 -2.23 -0.80
CA GLN A 81 -19.04 -3.31 -1.58
C GLN A 81 -18.59 -3.32 -3.06
N ASN A 82 -17.99 -2.24 -3.56
CA ASN A 82 -17.61 -2.11 -4.98
C ASN A 82 -16.16 -2.52 -5.26
N ARG A 83 -15.85 -3.80 -5.06
CA ARG A 83 -14.49 -4.36 -5.21
C ARG A 83 -13.93 -4.34 -6.63
N ARG A 84 -14.75 -4.12 -7.65
CA ARG A 84 -14.30 -3.97 -9.04
C ARG A 84 -13.40 -2.74 -9.23
N GLN A 85 -13.44 -1.79 -8.30
CA GLN A 85 -12.56 -0.61 -8.32
C GLN A 85 -11.15 -0.88 -7.79
N LEU A 86 -10.91 -2.07 -7.21
CA LEU A 86 -9.64 -2.42 -6.58
C LEU A 86 -8.75 -3.28 -7.47
N THR A 87 -9.34 -3.98 -8.44
CA THR A 87 -8.62 -4.65 -9.52
C THR A 87 -8.18 -3.62 -10.57
N PRO A 88 -6.90 -3.60 -10.99
CA PRO A 88 -6.42 -2.78 -12.09
C PRO A 88 -7.21 -2.97 -13.39
#